data_AF-A0A661Z0D9-F1
#
_entry.id   AF-A0A661Z0D9-F1
#
_cell.length_a   1.000
_cell.length_b   1.000
_cell.length_c   1.000
_cell.angle_alpha   90.00
_cell.angle_beta   90.00
_cell.angle_gamma   90.00
#
_symmetry.space_group_name_H-M   'P 1'
#
loop_
_entity.id
_entity.type
_entity.pdbx_description
1 polymer ?
#
loop_
_entity_poly.entity_id
_entity_poly.type
_entity_poly.pdbx_seq_one_letter_code
_entity_poly.pdbx_strand_id
1 'polypeptide(L)' 'SLVEDLGYSSDYLEALCFLIIGNETLNNNPSNVPNATGAKGFAILGQISPVLRKR' A
#
# COMPACT_ATOMS: atom_id res chain seq x y z
N SER A 1 -6.05 -1.65 20.50
CA SER A 1 -6.23 -2.54 19.34
C SER A 1 -4.97 -3.38 19.23
N LEU A 2 -4.94 -4.45 18.43
CA LEU A 2 -3.77 -5.34 18.34
C LEU A 2 -2.44 -4.60 18.16
N VAL A 3 -2.45 -3.45 17.50
CA VAL A 3 -1.24 -2.68 17.18
C VAL A 3 -0.76 -1.85 18.38
N GLU A 4 -1.67 -1.26 19.13
CA GLU A 4 -1.40 -0.57 20.40
C GLU A 4 -0.98 -1.57 21.49
N ASP A 5 -1.54 -2.79 21.47
CA ASP A 5 -1.15 -3.88 22.36
C ASP A 5 0.29 -4.34 22.09
N LEU A 6 0.79 -4.14 20.87
CA LEU A 6 2.19 -4.36 20.46
C LEU A 6 3.10 -3.15 20.69
N GLY A 7 2.57 -2.05 21.27
CA GLY A 7 3.33 -0.83 21.58
C GLY A 7 3.50 0.16 20.43
N TYR A 8 2.77 -0.01 19.33
CA TYR A 8 2.78 0.94 18.21
C TYR A 8 1.58 1.88 18.26
N SER A 9 1.74 3.14 17.85
CA SER A 9 0.59 4.02 17.65
C SER A 9 -0.16 3.62 16.38
N SER A 10 -1.48 3.57 16.45
CA SER A 10 -2.36 3.41 15.30
C SER A 10 -2.27 4.59 14.31
N ASP A 11 -1.77 5.74 14.75
CA ASP A 11 -1.58 6.94 13.91
C ASP A 11 -0.69 6.67 12.69
N TYR A 12 0.25 5.72 12.77
CA TYR A 12 1.19 5.43 11.69
C TYR A 12 0.70 4.35 10.71
N LEU A 13 -0.43 3.70 11.01
CA LEU A 13 -0.88 2.53 10.25
C LEU A 13 -1.25 2.88 8.81
N GLU A 14 -1.98 3.97 8.60
CA GLU A 14 -2.37 4.39 7.25
C GLU A 14 -1.14 4.73 6.40
N ALA A 15 -0.15 5.42 6.99
CA ALA A 15 1.10 5.74 6.31
C ALA A 15 1.88 4.47 5.94
N LEU A 16 1.94 3.49 6.84
CA LEU A 16 2.57 2.19 6.57
C LEU A 16 1.84 1.41 5.47
N CYS A 17 0.50 1.44 5.45
CA CYS A 17 -0.30 0.84 4.38
C CYS A 17 0.04 1.45 3.01
N PHE A 18 0.14 2.78 2.90
CA PHE A 18 0.55 3.43 1.65
C PHE A 18 1.97 3.09 1.23
N LEU A 19 2.90 2.96 2.18
CA LEU A 19 4.28 2.54 1.91
C LEU A 19 4.33 1.12 1.33
N ILE A 20 3.58 0.19 1.92
CA ILE A 20 3.46 -1.19 1.43
C ILE A 20 2.85 -1.20 0.02
N ILE A 21 1.73 -0.49 -0.18
CA ILE A 21 1.08 -0.40 -1.49
C ILE A 21 2.06 0.14 -2.55
N GLY A 22 2.82 1.19 -2.22
CA GLY A 22 3.83 1.75 -3.12
C GLY A 22 4.95 0.75 -3.48
N ASN A 23 5.42 -0.05 -2.52
CA ASN A 23 6.38 -1.13 -2.78
C ASN A 23 5.80 -2.19 -3.73
N GLU A 24 4.55 -2.59 -3.52
CA GLU A 24 3.89 -3.56 -4.40
C GLU A 24 3.66 -2.98 -5.80
N THR A 25 3.33 -1.68 -5.93
CA THR A 25 3.28 -1.00 -7.24
C THR A 25 4.63 -1.07 -7.96
N LEU A 26 5.74 -0.80 -7.27
CA LEU A 26 7.08 -0.82 -7.86
C LEU A 26 7.51 -2.23 -8.30
N ASN A 27 7.08 -3.26 -7.59
CA ASN A 27 7.40 -4.66 -7.89
C ASN A 27 6.34 -5.34 -8.77
N ASN A 28 5.32 -4.60 -9.22
CA ASN A 28 4.21 -5.12 -10.03
C ASN A 28 3.46 -6.29 -9.37
N ASN A 29 3.24 -6.17 -8.05
CA ASN A 29 2.47 -7.12 -7.25
C ASN A 29 1.10 -6.54 -6.87
N PRO A 30 0.04 -7.35 -6.84
CA PRO A 30 -1.28 -6.89 -6.40
C PRO A 30 -1.32 -6.71 -4.87
N SER A 31 -1.90 -5.60 -4.43
CA SER A 31 -2.06 -5.27 -3.00
C SER A 31 -3.52 -5.14 -2.56
N ASN A 32 -4.48 -5.27 -3.49
CA ASN A 32 -5.90 -5.31 -3.15
C ASN A 32 -6.31 -6.67 -2.58
N VAL A 33 -7.33 -6.66 -1.73
CA VAL A 33 -8.00 -7.88 -1.24
C VAL A 33 -9.39 -7.94 -1.88
N PRO A 34 -9.65 -8.82 -2.88
CA PRO A 34 -10.92 -8.86 -3.60
C PRO A 34 -12.14 -8.99 -2.69
N ASN A 35 -12.07 -9.85 -1.68
CA ASN A 35 -13.17 -10.05 -0.72
C ASN A 35 -13.47 -8.82 0.15
N ALA A 36 -12.48 -7.96 0.38
CA ALA A 36 -12.66 -6.72 1.16
C ALA A 36 -13.10 -5.53 0.28
N THR A 37 -12.79 -5.58 -1.03
CA THR A 37 -12.99 -4.46 -1.96
C THR A 37 -14.15 -4.65 -2.95
N GLY A 38 -14.65 -5.87 -3.10
CA GLY A 38 -15.64 -6.23 -4.13
C GLY A 38 -15.05 -6.29 -5.54
N ALA A 39 -13.72 -6.19 -5.69
CA ALA A 39 -13.07 -6.30 -6.99
C ALA A 39 -13.25 -7.70 -7.60
N LYS A 40 -13.37 -7.79 -8.92
CA LYS A 40 -13.52 -9.06 -9.65
C LYS A 40 -12.24 -9.91 -9.69
N GLY A 41 -11.12 -9.38 -9.20
CA GLY A 41 -9.82 -10.03 -9.20
C GLY A 41 -8.75 -9.17 -8.54
N PHE A 42 -7.53 -9.70 -8.54
CA PHE A 42 -6.34 -8.99 -8.05
C PHE A 42 -5.92 -7.90 -9.04
N ALA A 43 -5.46 -6.76 -8.51
CA ALA A 43 -5.09 -5.57 -9.26
C ALA A 43 -3.88 -4.88 -8.62
N ILE A 44 -3.03 -4.32 -9.47
CA ILE A 44 -1.97 -3.41 -9.03
C ILE A 44 -2.61 -2.09 -8.64
N LEU A 45 -2.42 -1.68 -7.39
CA LEU A 45 -2.89 -0.39 -6.89
C LEU A 45 -1.78 0.66 -7.06
N GLY A 46 -2.16 1.94 -7.15
CA GLY A 46 -1.22 3.07 -7.28
C GLY A 46 -0.77 3.34 -8.72
N GLN A 47 0.01 4.42 -8.90
CA GLN A 47 0.59 4.84 -10.18
C GLN A 47 2.01 5.37 -9.93
N ILE A 48 2.93 5.16 -10.87
CA ILE A 48 4.29 5.69 -10.79
C ILE A 48 4.32 7.06 -11.48
N SER A 49 4.63 8.11 -10.71
CA SER A 49 4.93 9.44 -11.26
C SER A 49 6.45 9.62 -11.36
N PRO A 50 7.07 9.40 -12.53
CA PRO A 50 8.52 9.51 -12.66
C PRO A 50 8.97 10.96 -12.44
N VAL A 51 10.04 11.12 -11.67
CA VAL A 51 10.66 12.43 -11.49
C VAL A 51 11.64 12.64 -12.64
N LEU A 52 11.44 13.72 -13.42
CA LEU A 52 12.46 14.17 -14.37
C LEU A 52 13.65 14.70 -13.58
N ARG A 53 14.69 13.87 -13.43
CA ARG A 53 16.00 14.36 -12.98
C ARG A 53 16.62 15.13 -14.14
N LYS A 54 16.82 16.44 -13.97
CA LYS A 54 17.69 17.20 -14.88
C LYS A 54 19.09 16.59 -14.78
N ARG A 55 19.62 16.17 -15.93
CA ARG A 55 21.01 15.77 -16.09
C ARG A 55 21.94 16.96 -15.87
#